data_AF-A0A7Y3MLA2-F1
#
_entry.id   AF-A0A7Y3MLA2-F1
#
_cell.length_a   1.000
_cell.length_b   1.000
_cell.length_c   1.000
_cell.angle_alpha   90.00
_cell.angle_beta   90.00
_cell.angle_gamma   90.00
#
_symmetry.space_group_name_H-M   'P 1'
#
loop_
_entity.id
_entity.type
_entity.pdbx_description
1 polymer ?
#
loop_
_entity_poly.entity_id
_entity_poly.type
_entity_poly.pdbx_seq_one_letter_code
_entity_poly.pdbx_strand_id
1 'polypeptide(L)'
;KRELRAELSSDVNFPSSITNAKVVQPGILAIQGPSHSSEEETNKLIDELTNHLGSNSEFANGFPLIVLCDDADFVSETLNNFLWVTFTRSNPADDVHGINSFIQNKHWGCKGSLIIDARKKAHHAPDLIKDPEVEKRVDALGAKGGSLHGII
;
A
#
# COMPACT_ATOMS: atom_id res chain seq x y z
N LYS A 1 22.51 10.93 7.45
CA LYS A 1 21.19 10.69 8.10
C LYS A 1 20.13 11.03 7.06
N ARG A 2 19.18 10.13 6.76
CA ARG A 2 18.11 10.38 5.78
C ARG A 2 17.00 11.16 6.46
N GLU A 3 16.46 12.18 5.80
CA GLU A 3 15.27 12.90 6.27
C GLU A 3 14.02 12.21 5.73
N LEU A 4 13.10 11.83 6.62
CA LEU A 4 11.87 11.13 6.26
C LEU A 4 10.73 12.14 6.17
N ARG A 5 10.03 12.18 5.04
CA ARG A 5 8.93 13.11 4.81
C ARG A 5 7.66 12.60 5.47
N ALA A 6 7.00 13.49 6.21
CA ALA A 6 5.70 13.24 6.85
C ALA A 6 4.51 13.68 5.98
N GLU A 7 4.77 14.45 4.92
CA GLU A 7 3.77 15.01 4.03
C GLU A 7 4.24 14.89 2.58
N LEU A 8 3.29 14.70 1.67
CA LEU A 8 3.53 14.67 0.23
C LEU A 8 3.36 16.09 -0.31
N SER A 9 4.32 16.59 -1.10
CA SER A 9 4.18 17.91 -1.71
C SER A 9 3.03 17.96 -2.71
N SER A 10 2.32 19.09 -2.76
CA SER A 10 1.23 19.33 -3.71
C SER A 10 1.67 19.28 -5.16
N ASP A 11 2.95 19.49 -5.42
CA ASP A 11 3.51 19.57 -6.78
C ASP A 11 3.94 18.19 -7.30
N VAL A 12 3.83 17.16 -6.46
CA VAL A 12 4.09 15.78 -6.86
C VAL A 12 2.96 15.31 -7.77
N ASN A 13 3.34 14.97 -9.00
CA ASN A 13 2.46 14.29 -9.92
C ASN A 13 2.81 12.80 -9.97
N PHE A 14 1.80 12.01 -10.31
CA PHE A 14 1.94 10.58 -10.56
C PHE A 14 1.53 10.25 -11.99
N PRO A 15 1.92 9.09 -12.53
CA PRO A 15 1.30 8.53 -13.72
C PRO A 15 -0.23 8.46 -13.58
N SER A 16 -0.95 8.53 -14.70
CA SER A 16 -2.43 8.51 -14.71
C SER A 16 -3.04 7.22 -14.16
N SER A 17 -2.24 6.15 -14.10
CA SER A 17 -2.59 4.86 -13.49
C SER A 17 -2.67 4.92 -11.96
N ILE A 18 -2.06 5.92 -11.32
CA ILE A 18 -2.11 6.12 -9.87
C ILE A 18 -3.19 7.13 -9.53
N THR A 19 -4.21 6.70 -8.78
CA THR A 19 -5.42 7.49 -8.55
C THR A 19 -5.47 8.16 -7.18
N ASN A 20 -4.67 7.68 -6.22
CA ASN A 20 -4.58 8.23 -4.87
C ASN A 20 -3.19 7.97 -4.29
N ALA A 21 -2.75 8.84 -3.37
CA ALA A 21 -1.50 8.67 -2.64
C ALA A 21 -1.64 9.24 -1.21
N LYS A 22 -1.23 8.46 -0.20
CA LYS A 22 -1.34 8.82 1.22
C LYS A 22 -0.05 8.51 1.95
N VAL A 23 0.40 9.45 2.78
CA VAL A 23 1.50 9.19 3.70
C VAL A 23 0.96 8.34 4.86
N VAL A 24 1.56 7.17 5.06
CA VAL A 24 1.20 6.24 6.15
C VAL A 24 1.87 6.68 7.45
N GLN A 25 3.17 6.96 7.37
CA GLN A 25 4.00 7.49 8.43
C GLN A 25 5.25 8.14 7.80
N PRO A 26 6.06 8.92 8.55
CA PRO A 26 7.25 9.55 7.97
C PRO A 26 8.12 8.56 7.18
N GLY A 27 8.24 8.79 5.88
CA GLY A 27 9.01 7.97 4.96
C GLY A 27 8.30 6.77 4.32
N ILE A 28 7.01 6.56 4.59
CA ILE A 28 6.20 5.51 3.96
C ILE A 28 5.02 6.13 3.23
N LEU A 29 4.94 5.86 1.93
CA LEU A 29 3.85 6.31 1.07
C LEU A 29 3.04 5.11 0.57
N ALA A 30 1.73 5.14 0.73
CA ALA A 30 0.82 4.25 0.03
C ALA A 30 0.35 4.93 -1.27
N ILE A 31 0.43 4.22 -2.40
CA ILE A 31 -0.10 4.65 -3.68
C ILE A 31 -1.16 3.65 -4.16
N GLN A 32 -2.24 4.17 -4.69
CA GLN A 32 -3.36 3.37 -5.20
C GLN A 32 -3.23 3.19 -6.70
N GLY A 33 -3.01 1.94 -7.12
CA GLY A 33 -2.92 1.57 -8.53
C GLY A 33 -4.16 0.84 -9.03
N PRO A 34 -4.18 0.44 -10.31
CA PRO A 34 -5.22 -0.43 -10.83
C PRO A 34 -5.16 -1.80 -10.14
N SER A 35 -6.30 -2.49 -10.04
CA SER A 35 -6.35 -3.87 -9.56
C SER A 35 -5.33 -4.75 -10.29
N HIS A 36 -4.67 -5.62 -9.54
CA HIS A 36 -3.70 -6.54 -10.13
C HIS A 36 -4.38 -7.46 -11.16
N SER A 37 -3.81 -7.54 -12.36
CA SER A 37 -4.29 -8.39 -13.46
C SER A 37 -3.30 -9.51 -13.79
N SER A 38 -2.07 -9.15 -14.13
CA SER A 38 -0.98 -10.08 -14.46
C SER A 38 0.38 -9.47 -14.12
N GLU A 39 1.40 -10.32 -13.99
CA GLU A 39 2.78 -9.89 -13.79
C GLU A 39 3.29 -9.00 -14.94
N GLU A 40 2.85 -9.24 -16.17
CA GLU A 40 3.26 -8.41 -17.32
C GLU A 40 2.74 -6.97 -17.17
N GLU A 41 1.48 -6.79 -16.78
CA GLU A 41 0.90 -5.47 -16.56
C GLU A 41 1.46 -4.80 -15.30
N THR A 42 1.76 -5.58 -14.26
CA THR A 42 2.48 -5.09 -13.07
C THR A 42 3.86 -4.55 -13.46
N ASN A 43 4.64 -5.29 -14.25
CA ASN A 43 5.95 -4.82 -14.69
C ASN A 43 5.87 -3.54 -15.53
N LYS A 44 4.90 -3.42 -16.44
CA LYS A 44 4.67 -2.18 -17.21
C LYS A 44 4.33 -0.99 -16.30
N LEU A 45 3.46 -1.21 -15.31
CA LEU A 45 3.09 -0.19 -14.32
C LEU A 45 4.30 0.23 -13.48
N ILE A 46 5.10 -0.73 -13.01
CA ILE A 46 6.30 -0.47 -12.21
C ILE A 46 7.35 0.27 -13.04
N ASP A 47 7.54 -0.08 -14.31
CA ASP A 47 8.46 0.62 -15.20
C ASP A 47 8.01 2.06 -15.44
N GLU A 48 6.72 2.30 -15.73
CA GLU A 48 6.16 3.65 -15.86
C GLU A 48 6.37 4.47 -14.58
N LEU A 49 6.01 3.88 -13.43
CA LEU A 49 6.11 4.51 -12.13
C LEU A 49 7.56 4.85 -11.77
N THR A 50 8.47 3.90 -11.90
CA THR A 50 9.89 4.11 -11.54
C THR A 50 10.58 5.09 -12.47
N ASN A 51 10.22 5.12 -13.76
CA ASN A 51 10.71 6.14 -14.69
C ASN A 51 10.19 7.54 -14.35
N HIS A 52 8.90 7.66 -14.00
CA HIS A 52 8.30 8.94 -13.62
C HIS A 52 8.88 9.48 -12.30
N LEU A 53 8.98 8.62 -11.28
CA LEU A 53 9.44 9.01 -9.94
C LEU A 53 10.97 9.09 -9.83
N GLY A 54 11.72 8.38 -10.68
CA GLY A 54 13.17 8.22 -10.55
C GLY A 54 13.98 9.51 -10.71
N SER A 55 13.39 10.52 -11.33
CA SER A 55 13.98 11.86 -11.48
C SER A 55 13.58 12.82 -10.35
N ASN A 56 12.63 12.42 -9.50
CA ASN A 56 12.06 13.29 -8.47
C ASN A 56 12.79 13.12 -7.13
N SER A 57 13.40 14.22 -6.67
CA SER A 57 14.18 14.25 -5.42
C SER A 57 13.38 13.91 -4.16
N GLU A 58 12.04 14.09 -4.17
CA GLU A 58 11.18 13.73 -3.04
C GLU A 58 11.20 12.23 -2.76
N PHE A 59 11.17 11.41 -3.82
CA PHE A 59 11.15 9.96 -3.71
C PHE A 59 12.55 9.38 -3.54
N ALA A 60 13.56 10.02 -4.13
CA ALA A 60 14.95 9.61 -3.96
C ALA A 60 15.37 9.56 -2.48
N ASN A 61 14.88 10.47 -1.63
CA ASN A 61 15.31 10.56 -0.25
C ASN A 61 14.21 10.65 0.82
N GLY A 62 13.03 11.17 0.50
CA GLY A 62 11.96 11.45 1.48
C GLY A 62 11.08 10.26 1.83
N PHE A 63 10.77 9.41 0.85
CA PHE A 63 9.94 8.21 1.01
C PHE A 63 10.73 6.94 0.66
N PRO A 64 11.56 6.39 1.57
CA PRO A 64 12.30 5.15 1.34
C PRO A 64 11.43 3.95 0.97
N LEU A 65 10.16 3.93 1.40
CA LEU A 65 9.22 2.85 1.11
C LEU A 65 7.95 3.39 0.46
N ILE A 66 7.56 2.77 -0.64
CA ILE A 66 6.28 2.97 -1.32
C ILE A 66 5.53 1.63 -1.31
N VAL A 67 4.26 1.66 -0.94
CA VAL A 67 3.36 0.51 -1.00
C VAL A 67 2.37 0.74 -2.15
N LEU A 68 2.43 -0.10 -3.17
CA LEU A 68 1.42 -0.15 -4.22
C LEU A 68 0.25 -1.01 -3.72
N CYS A 69 -0.95 -0.45 -3.65
CA CYS A 69 -2.11 -1.10 -3.03
C CYS A 69 -3.42 -0.79 -3.76
N ASP A 70 -4.50 -1.49 -3.37
CA ASP A 70 -5.84 -1.29 -3.93
C ASP A 70 -6.57 -0.09 -3.29
N ASP A 71 -6.21 0.29 -2.06
CA ASP A 71 -6.88 1.36 -1.28
C ASP A 71 -5.85 2.07 -0.38
N ALA A 72 -5.42 3.25 -0.80
CA ALA A 72 -4.42 4.02 -0.06
C ALA A 72 -4.99 4.66 1.21
N ASP A 73 -6.28 4.96 1.25
CA ASP A 73 -6.93 5.56 2.42
C ASP A 73 -6.94 4.53 3.56
N PHE A 74 -7.42 3.31 3.29
CA PHE A 74 -7.44 2.21 4.25
C PHE A 74 -6.03 1.87 4.78
N VAL A 75 -5.04 1.78 3.88
CA VAL A 75 -3.65 1.46 4.25
C VAL A 75 -3.04 2.52 5.17
N SER A 76 -3.35 3.80 4.94
CA SER A 76 -2.80 4.92 5.71
C SER A 76 -3.50 5.18 7.04
N GLU A 77 -4.71 4.66 7.23
CA GLU A 77 -5.55 4.95 8.39
C GLU A 77 -4.92 4.52 9.72
N THR A 78 -4.30 3.32 9.75
CA THR A 78 -3.65 2.80 10.96
C THR A 78 -2.39 2.02 10.63
N LEU A 79 -1.47 1.95 11.61
CA LEU A 79 -0.29 1.10 11.51
C LEU A 79 -0.66 -0.38 11.26
N ASN A 80 -1.74 -0.86 11.89
CA ASN A 80 -2.20 -2.24 11.72
C ASN A 80 -2.65 -2.51 10.28
N ASN A 81 -3.37 -1.59 9.65
CA ASN A 81 -3.81 -1.72 8.26
C ASN A 81 -2.60 -1.77 7.33
N PHE A 82 -1.63 -0.86 7.50
CA PHE A 82 -0.38 -0.89 6.75
C PHE A 82 0.36 -2.22 6.87
N LEU A 83 0.59 -2.69 8.10
CA LEU A 83 1.32 -3.94 8.34
C LEU A 83 0.58 -5.13 7.73
N TRP A 84 -0.74 -5.22 7.96
CA TRP A 84 -1.56 -6.31 7.45
C TRP A 84 -1.56 -6.32 5.92
N VAL A 85 -1.94 -5.22 5.27
CA VAL A 85 -2.00 -5.16 3.80
C VAL A 85 -0.64 -5.44 3.18
N THR A 86 0.41 -4.75 3.64
CA THR A 86 1.74 -4.83 3.01
C THR A 86 2.30 -6.24 3.11
N PHE A 87 2.30 -6.84 4.29
CA PHE A 87 3.06 -8.06 4.55
C PHE A 87 2.25 -9.35 4.41
N THR A 88 0.91 -9.28 4.28
CA THR A 88 0.08 -10.47 4.00
C THR A 88 -0.30 -10.63 2.54
N ARG A 89 -0.06 -9.60 1.70
CA ARG A 89 -0.40 -9.60 0.26
C ARG A 89 0.81 -9.51 -0.67
N SER A 90 2.02 -9.42 -0.12
CA SER A 90 3.26 -9.39 -0.92
C SER A 90 4.02 -10.71 -0.82
N ASN A 91 4.48 -11.23 -1.95
CA ASN A 91 5.52 -12.24 -2.08
C ASN A 91 6.90 -11.54 -2.20
N PRO A 92 7.82 -11.68 -1.23
CA PRO A 92 9.13 -11.03 -1.28
C PRO A 92 9.98 -11.34 -2.53
N ALA A 93 9.71 -12.44 -3.23
CA ALA A 93 10.43 -12.80 -4.44
C ALA A 93 9.97 -12.01 -5.68
N ASP A 94 8.67 -11.72 -5.78
CA ASP A 94 8.04 -11.22 -7.01
C ASP A 94 7.51 -9.78 -6.86
N ASP A 95 7.05 -9.40 -5.66
CA ASP A 95 6.36 -8.12 -5.41
C ASP A 95 7.30 -7.00 -4.92
N VAL A 96 8.62 -7.17 -5.07
CA VAL A 96 9.62 -6.21 -4.58
C VAL A 96 10.32 -5.55 -5.76
N HIS A 97 10.09 -4.24 -5.88
CA HIS A 97 10.65 -3.41 -6.94
C HIS A 97 11.36 -2.19 -6.34
N GLY A 98 12.01 -1.39 -7.18
CA GLY A 98 12.65 -0.19 -6.67
C GLY A 98 13.07 0.79 -7.74
N ILE A 99 13.05 2.06 -7.36
CA ILE A 99 13.49 3.17 -8.20
C ILE A 99 15.01 3.05 -8.42
N ASN A 100 15.44 3.08 -9.69
CA ASN A 100 16.83 2.88 -10.07
C ASN A 100 17.39 1.56 -9.49
N SER A 101 16.65 0.46 -9.68
CA SER A 101 17.04 -0.87 -9.26
C SER A 101 18.29 -1.38 -10.00
N PHE A 102 19.04 -2.26 -9.36
CA PHE A 102 20.27 -2.83 -9.89
C PHE A 102 20.55 -4.20 -9.27
N ILE A 103 21.39 -4.99 -9.94
CA ILE A 103 21.97 -6.21 -9.40
C ILE A 103 23.48 -6.04 -9.39
N GLN A 104 24.10 -6.13 -8.21
CA GLN A 104 25.55 -6.09 -8.03
C GLN A 104 25.97 -7.32 -7.23
N ASN A 105 26.88 -8.14 -7.78
CA ASN A 105 27.35 -9.37 -7.12
C ASN A 105 26.21 -10.31 -6.68
N LYS A 106 25.20 -10.51 -7.54
CA LYS A 106 23.96 -11.28 -7.25
C LYS A 106 23.10 -10.72 -6.10
N HIS A 107 23.40 -9.52 -5.62
CA HIS A 107 22.56 -8.80 -4.67
C HIS A 107 21.69 -7.81 -5.43
N TRP A 108 20.38 -7.94 -5.30
CA TRP A 108 19.44 -6.96 -5.80
C TRP A 108 19.35 -5.77 -4.85
N GLY A 109 19.21 -4.57 -5.39
CA GLY A 109 18.97 -3.36 -4.60
C GLY A 109 18.39 -2.25 -5.46
N CYS A 110 18.10 -1.11 -4.83
CA CYS A 110 17.66 0.10 -5.51
C CYS A 110 18.32 1.34 -4.90
N LYS A 111 18.46 2.40 -5.69
CA LYS A 111 19.06 3.67 -5.23
C LYS A 111 18.03 4.67 -4.73
N GLY A 112 16.76 4.51 -5.10
CA GLY A 112 15.65 5.33 -4.64
C GLY A 112 14.75 4.62 -3.63
N SER A 113 13.44 4.81 -3.76
CA SER A 113 12.43 4.10 -2.96
C SER A 113 12.37 2.62 -3.31
N LEU A 114 12.23 1.80 -2.27
CA LEU A 114 11.73 0.43 -2.37
C LEU A 114 10.22 0.49 -2.62
N ILE A 115 9.72 -0.32 -3.54
CA ILE A 115 8.30 -0.43 -3.86
C ILE A 115 7.87 -1.85 -3.53
N ILE A 116 6.83 -2.01 -2.71
CA ILE A 116 6.21 -3.31 -2.43
C ILE A 116 4.82 -3.33 -3.08
N ASP A 117 4.57 -4.30 -3.96
CA ASP A 117 3.23 -4.55 -4.49
C ASP A 117 2.40 -5.38 -3.51
N ALA A 118 1.47 -4.71 -2.84
CA ALA A 118 0.55 -5.28 -1.88
C ALA A 118 -0.90 -5.35 -2.41
N ARG A 119 -1.10 -5.21 -3.73
CA ARG A 119 -2.42 -5.38 -4.35
C ARG A 119 -2.90 -6.83 -4.20
N LYS A 120 -4.21 -7.02 -4.15
CA LYS A 120 -4.82 -8.36 -4.10
C LYS A 120 -4.58 -9.12 -5.40
N LYS A 121 -4.00 -10.32 -5.33
CA LYS A 121 -3.87 -11.24 -6.46
C LYS A 121 -5.01 -12.26 -6.49
N ALA A 122 -5.30 -12.82 -7.67
CA ALA A 122 -6.41 -13.76 -7.86
C ALA A 122 -6.32 -15.04 -7.01
N HIS A 123 -5.11 -15.41 -6.57
CA HIS A 123 -4.88 -16.58 -5.72
C HIS A 123 -4.96 -16.27 -4.21
N HIS A 124 -5.13 -15.00 -3.81
CA HIS A 124 -5.37 -14.65 -2.42
C HIS A 124 -6.78 -15.09 -2.00
N ALA A 125 -6.91 -15.50 -0.74
CA ALA A 125 -8.22 -15.76 -0.16
C ALA A 125 -9.09 -14.49 -0.22
N PRO A 126 -10.39 -14.61 -0.51
CA PRO A 126 -11.32 -13.50 -0.38
C PRO A 126 -11.27 -12.91 1.04
N ASP A 127 -11.57 -11.62 1.15
CA ASP A 127 -11.66 -10.99 2.47
C ASP A 127 -12.77 -11.63 3.31
N LEU A 128 -12.56 -11.71 4.62
CA LEU A 128 -13.59 -12.11 5.56
C LEU A 128 -14.58 -10.94 5.73
N ILE A 129 -15.65 -10.96 4.96
CA ILE A 129 -16.72 -9.96 5.01
C ILE A 129 -17.75 -10.40 6.05
N LYS A 130 -18.04 -9.54 7.02
CA LYS A 130 -19.11 -9.77 8.00
C LYS A 130 -20.46 -9.83 7.32
N ASP A 131 -21.36 -10.69 7.80
CA ASP A 131 -22.75 -10.69 7.37
C ASP A 131 -23.47 -9.45 7.96
N PRO A 132 -23.98 -8.52 7.13
CA PRO A 132 -24.59 -7.28 7.62
C PRO A 132 -25.84 -7.51 8.48
N GLU A 133 -26.59 -8.58 8.23
CA GLU A 133 -27.78 -8.90 9.01
C GLU A 133 -27.41 -9.50 10.36
N VAL A 134 -26.33 -10.28 10.42
CA VAL A 134 -25.77 -10.75 11.69
C VAL A 134 -25.18 -9.58 12.48
N GLU A 135 -24.45 -8.67 11.83
CA GLU A 135 -23.88 -7.48 12.48
C GLU A 135 -24.98 -6.62 13.13
N LYS A 136 -26.02 -6.26 12.38
CA LYS A 136 -27.17 -5.51 12.92
C LYS A 136 -27.85 -6.21 14.10
N ARG A 137 -27.98 -7.54 14.05
CA ARG A 137 -28.56 -8.32 15.15
C ARG A 137 -27.70 -8.24 16.39
N VAL A 138 -26.39 -8.34 16.27
CA VAL A 138 -25.45 -8.22 17.39
C VAL A 138 -25.46 -6.79 17.95
N ASP A 139 -25.43 -5.77 17.10
CA ASP A 139 -25.50 -4.36 17.50
C ASP A 139 -26.77 -4.06 18.31
N ALA A 140 -27.92 -4.63 17.90
CA ALA A 140 -29.18 -4.49 18.64
C ALA A 140 -29.12 -5.10 20.05
N LEU A 141 -28.28 -6.11 20.30
CA LEU A 141 -28.09 -6.68 21.64
C LEU A 141 -27.28 -5.76 22.56
N GLY A 142 -26.34 -4.99 22.02
CA GLY A 142 -25.52 -4.00 22.75
C GLY A 142 -26.22 -2.65 22.96
N ALA A 143 -27.28 -2.36 22.19
CA ALA A 143 -28.08 -1.15 22.32
C ALA A 143 -28.68 -0.99 23.73
N LYS A 144 -29.00 0.26 24.12
CA LYS A 144 -29.56 0.56 25.45
C LYS A 144 -30.85 -0.23 25.70
N GLY A 145 -30.83 -1.08 26.74
CA GLY A 145 -31.94 -1.98 27.10
C GLY A 145 -31.85 -3.38 26.48
N GLY A 146 -30.83 -3.65 25.65
CA GLY A 146 -30.51 -4.97 25.12
C GLY A 146 -29.80 -5.86 26.15
N SER A 147 -29.79 -7.17 25.88
CA SER A 147 -29.26 -8.18 26.81
C SER A 147 -27.74 -8.12 27.00
N LEU A 148 -27.01 -7.49 26.08
CA LEU A 148 -25.56 -7.31 26.14
C LEU A 148 -25.17 -5.84 26.37
N HIS A 149 -26.11 -4.97 26.74
CA HIS A 149 -25.85 -3.56 26.93
C HIS A 149 -24.77 -3.32 28.01
N GLY A 150 -23.71 -2.58 27.64
CA GLY A 150 -22.58 -2.28 28.53
C GLY A 150 -21.52 -3.39 28.60
N ILE A 151 -21.70 -4.48 27.85
CA ILE A 151 -20.70 -5.55 27.66
C ILE A 151 -20.06 -5.41 26.28
N ILE A 152 -20.90 -5.22 25.25
CA ILE A 152 -20.51 -4.88 23.87
C ILE A 152 -21.07 -3.51 23.48
#